data_AF-A0A6A7YCR4-F1
#
_entry.id   AF-A0A6A7YCR4-F1
#
_cell.length_a   1.000
_cell.length_b   1.000
_cell.length_c   1.000
_cell.angle_alpha   90.00
_cell.angle_beta   90.00
_cell.angle_gamma   90.00
#
_symmetry.space_group_name_H-M   'P 1'
#
loop_
_entity.id
_entity.type
_entity.pdbx_description
1 polymer ?
#
loop_
_entity_poly.entity_id
_entity_poly.type
_entity_poly.pdbx_seq_one_letter_code
_entity_poly.pdbx_strand_id
1 'polypeptide(L)' 'MTAARGSVVFDAAIVGAACRLPQADSLDAFWGVLREGRNVVTERPSGRWSVERFLRPGPPSPALPTRLPGVT' A
#
# COMPACT_ATOMS: atom_id res chain seq x y z
N MET A 1 3.61 3.21 35.49
CA MET A 1 4.91 2.78 34.94
C MET A 1 4.65 2.02 33.66
N THR A 2 4.94 2.61 32.50
CA THR A 2 4.78 1.98 31.18
C THR A 2 5.98 1.05 30.94
N ALA A 3 5.74 -0.25 30.82
CA ALA A 3 6.77 -1.20 30.44
C ALA A 3 7.06 -1.08 28.94
N ALA A 4 8.29 -0.70 28.59
CA ALA A 4 8.79 -0.86 27.22
C ALA A 4 8.77 -2.36 26.89
N ARG A 5 8.07 -2.76 25.82
CA ARG A 5 8.14 -4.14 25.33
C ARG A 5 9.57 -4.39 24.86
N GLY A 6 10.26 -5.32 25.50
CA GLY A 6 11.59 -5.74 25.07
C GLY A 6 11.53 -6.29 23.65
N SER A 7 12.41 -5.81 22.78
CA SER A 7 12.64 -6.41 21.48
C SER A 7 13.27 -7.78 21.68
N VAL A 8 12.60 -8.82 21.23
CA VAL A 8 13.22 -10.15 21.16
C VAL A 8 14.12 -10.13 19.93
N VAL A 9 15.44 -10.12 20.16
CA VAL A 9 16.42 -10.19 19.08
C VAL A 9 16.56 -11.66 18.70
N PHE A 10 15.94 -12.04 17.58
CA PHE A 10 16.17 -13.33 16.96
C PHE A 10 17.13 -13.13 15.80
N ASP A 11 18.21 -13.92 15.75
CA ASP A 11 19.13 -13.95 14.62
C ASP A 11 18.43 -14.58 13.40
N ALA A 12 17.79 -13.72 12.61
CA ALA A 12 17.12 -14.08 11.37
C ALA A 12 17.74 -13.30 10.22
N ALA A 13 18.12 -14.03 9.16
CA ALA A 13 18.67 -13.44 7.93
C ALA A 13 17.61 -13.45 6.81
N ILE A 14 17.54 -12.35 6.06
CA ILE A 14 16.83 -12.30 4.79
C ILE A 14 17.79 -12.86 3.73
N VAL A 15 17.54 -14.08 3.28
CA VAL A 15 18.40 -14.77 2.29
C VAL A 15 17.97 -14.51 0.83
N GLY A 16 16.82 -13.87 0.62
CA GLY A 16 16.30 -13.51 -0.69
C GLY A 16 14.99 -12.74 -0.60
N ALA A 17 14.64 -12.04 -1.67
CA ALA A 17 13.38 -11.29 -1.79
C ALA A 17 12.88 -11.26 -3.24
N ALA A 18 11.58 -11.09 -3.41
CA ALA A 18 10.93 -10.85 -4.69
C ALA A 18 9.68 -10.00 -4.46
N CYS A 19 9.30 -9.16 -5.42
CA CYS A 19 8.10 -8.34 -5.33
C CYS A 19 7.45 -8.13 -6.70
N ARG A 20 6.16 -7.80 -6.68
CA ARG A 20 5.43 -7.27 -7.83
C ARG A 20 4.59 -6.11 -7.35
N LEU A 21 5.00 -4.91 -7.75
CA LEU A 21 4.47 -3.63 -7.28
C LEU A 21 4.02 -2.78 -8.47
N PRO A 22 3.23 -1.72 -8.25
CA PRO A 22 2.86 -0.80 -9.33
C PRO A 22 4.10 -0.24 -10.03
N GLN A 23 4.15 -0.41 -11.35
CA GLN A 23 5.26 0.02 -12.22
C GLN A 23 6.64 -0.59 -11.85
N ALA A 24 6.68 -1.68 -11.08
CA ALA A 24 7.90 -2.38 -10.72
C ALA A 24 7.65 -3.89 -10.58
N ASP A 25 8.07 -4.66 -11.59
CA ASP A 25 7.92 -6.11 -11.65
C ASP A 25 9.15 -6.88 -11.11
N SER A 26 10.13 -6.15 -10.57
CA SER A 26 11.37 -6.68 -9.99
C SER A 26 11.87 -5.78 -8.86
N LEU A 27 12.79 -6.30 -8.04
CA LEU A 27 13.45 -5.53 -6.99
C LEU A 27 14.26 -4.35 -7.56
N ASP A 28 14.94 -4.55 -8.69
CA ASP A 28 15.72 -3.49 -9.34
C ASP A 28 14.82 -2.37 -9.84
N ALA A 29 13.70 -2.71 -10.48
CA ALA A 29 12.71 -1.72 -10.91
C ALA A 29 12.10 -0.97 -9.71
N PHE A 30 11.81 -1.68 -8.61
CA PHE A 30 11.29 -1.05 -7.38
C PHE A 30 12.31 -0.10 -6.76
N TRP A 31 13.59 -0.50 -6.73
CA TRP A 31 14.66 0.36 -6.24
C TRP A 31 14.78 1.64 -7.07
N GLY A 32 14.61 1.55 -8.38
CA GLY A 32 14.51 2.72 -9.27
C GLY A 32 13.38 3.68 -8.88
N VAL A 33 12.16 3.15 -8.67
CA VAL A 33 10.99 3.95 -8.22
C VAL A 33 11.30 4.72 -6.94
N LEU A 34 11.90 4.06 -5.94
CA LEU A 34 12.22 4.67 -4.66
C LEU A 34 13.30 5.75 -4.79
N ARG A 35 14.38 5.46 -5.53
CA ARG A 35 15.49 6.40 -5.72
C ARG A 35 15.07 7.66 -6.44
N GLU A 36 14.15 7.54 -7.40
CA GLU A 36 13.61 8.66 -8.17
C GLU A 36 12.46 9.38 -7.44
N GLY A 37 11.97 8.83 -6.32
CA GLY A 37 10.86 9.40 -5.56
C GLY A 37 9.54 9.45 -6.35
N ARG A 38 9.33 8.52 -7.29
CA ARG A 38 8.16 8.56 -8.19
C ARG A 38 6.87 8.21 -7.46
N ASN A 39 5.84 9.00 -7.68
CA ASN A 39 4.46 8.60 -7.36
C ASN A 39 3.96 7.64 -8.45
N VAL A 40 3.76 6.37 -8.07
CA VAL A 40 3.28 5.31 -8.97
C VAL A 40 1.82 4.91 -8.71
N VAL A 41 1.10 5.69 -7.91
CA VAL A 41 -0.34 5.54 -7.75
C VAL A 41 -1.02 5.90 -9.07
N THR A 42 -1.83 4.99 -9.58
CA THR A 42 -2.58 5.19 -10.82
C THR A 42 -4.07 5.10 -10.54
N GLU A 43 -4.85 5.65 -11.48
CA GLU A 43 -6.26 5.33 -11.54
C GLU A 43 -6.46 3.81 -11.66
N ARG A 44 -7.60 3.35 -11.16
CA ARG A 44 -7.95 1.93 -11.13
C ARG A 44 -8.09 1.41 -12.56
N PRO A 45 -7.40 0.30 -12.93
CA PRO A 45 -7.52 -0.27 -14.27
C PRO A 45 -8.97 -0.65 -14.62
N SER A 46 -9.35 -0.47 -15.89
CA SER A 46 -10.64 -0.94 -16.40
C SER A 46 -10.76 -2.46 -16.24
N GLY A 47 -11.95 -2.94 -15.84
CA GLY A 47 -12.18 -4.36 -15.55
C GLY A 47 -11.79 -4.80 -14.13
N ARG A 48 -11.27 -3.92 -13.27
CA ARG A 48 -11.33 -4.12 -11.82
C ARG A 48 -12.74 -3.85 -11.30
N TRP A 49 -13.02 -4.29 -10.08
CA TRP A 49 -14.32 -4.08 -9.42
C TRP A 49 -14.67 -2.58 -9.32
N SER A 50 -15.95 -2.28 -9.49
CA SER A 50 -16.48 -0.91 -9.45
C SER A 50 -16.61 -0.42 -8.00
N VAL A 51 -15.72 0.47 -7.56
CA VAL A 51 -15.82 1.13 -6.25
C VAL A 51 -17.06 2.03 -6.19
N GLU A 52 -17.55 2.49 -7.32
CA GLU A 52 -18.77 3.30 -7.45
C GLU A 52 -19.99 2.57 -6.87
N ARG A 53 -19.98 1.23 -6.89
CA ARG A 53 -20.98 0.38 -6.24
C ARG A 53 -20.93 0.43 -4.71
N PHE A 54 -19.78 0.79 -4.15
CA PHE A 54 -19.48 0.74 -2.71
C PHE A 54 -19.31 2.12 -2.08
N LEU A 55 -19.04 3.14 -2.89
CA LEU A 55 -18.94 4.53 -2.44
C LEU A 55 -20.31 5.07 -2.07
N ARG A 56 -20.51 5.34 -0.78
CA ARG A 56 -21.64 6.15 -0.33
C ARG A 56 -21.19 7.57 0.07
N PRO A 57 -21.97 8.59 -0.31
CA PRO A 57 -21.87 9.90 0.32
C PRO A 57 -22.27 9.79 1.79
N GLY A 58 -21.58 10.53 2.67
CA GLY A 58 -21.93 10.61 4.09
C GLY A 58 -20.83 10.10 5.03
N PRO A 59 -21.11 10.13 6.35
CA PRO A 59 -20.15 9.73 7.36
C PRO A 59 -19.73 8.26 7.19
N PRO A 60 -18.47 7.91 7.50
CA PRO A 60 -17.96 6.56 7.35
C PRO A 60 -18.84 5.59 8.13
N SER A 61 -19.39 4.60 7.43
CA SER A 61 -20.13 3.50 8.05
C SER A 61 -19.24 2.25 8.00
N PRO A 62 -19.22 1.41 9.06
CA PRO A 62 -18.32 0.25 9.16
C PRO A 62 -18.40 -0.74 7.98
N ALA A 63 -19.49 -0.68 7.20
CA ALA A 63 -19.73 -1.58 6.09
C ALA A 63 -19.05 -1.18 4.76
N LEU A 64 -18.60 0.07 4.56
CA LEU A 64 -18.15 0.55 3.25
C LEU A 64 -17.07 1.66 3.30
N PRO A 65 -16.10 1.66 2.37
CA PRO A 65 -15.08 2.71 2.29
C PRO A 65 -15.67 4.01 1.73
N THR A 66 -15.44 5.14 2.42
CA THR A 66 -15.73 6.49 1.91
C THR A 66 -14.52 7.01 1.12
N ARG A 67 -14.73 7.74 0.02
CA ARG A 67 -13.64 8.44 -0.69
C ARG A 67 -13.06 9.50 0.25
N LEU A 68 -11.75 9.49 0.46
CA LEU A 68 -11.06 10.59 1.15
C LEU A 68 -10.89 11.76 0.16
N PRO A 69 -11.25 12.99 0.53
CA PRO A 69 -10.96 14.15 -0.32
C PRO A 69 -9.45 14.37 -0.43
N GLY A 70 -8.94 14.53 -1.66
CA GLY A 70 -7.56 14.97 -1.92
C GLY A 70 -6.51 13.90 -2.27
N VAL A 71 -6.91 12.64 -2.44
CA VAL A 71 -6.01 11.62 -3.04
C VAL A 71 -6.35 11.50 -4.53
N THR A 72 -5.48 12.09 -5.37
CA THR A 72 -5.39 11.82 -6.82
C THR A 72 -4.32 10.77 -7.05
#